data_AF-A0A6V7EDE5-F1
#
_entry.id   AF-A0A6V7EDE5-F1
#
_cell.length_a   1.000
_cell.length_b   1.000
_cell.length_c   1.000
_cell.angle_alpha   90.00
_cell.angle_beta   90.00
_cell.angle_gamma   90.00
#
_symmetry.space_group_name_H-M   'P 1'
#
loop_
_entity.id
_entity.type
_entity.pdbx_description
1 polymer ?
#
loop_
_entity_poly.entity_id
_entity_poly.type
_entity_poly.pdbx_seq_one_letter_code
_entity_poly.pdbx_strand_id
1 'polypeptide(L)'
;MRFIKTTPAQVEALKKRAKHIQRNGGGKHADLLNRVARSAGYDHWHHVCLCLAETEQIKGSRQLLPEVEAIIQSALAGKGKIVATGPEALAFRQFVLFATEDGDAWLLDPEEDKALCLVWHGERQEVVIQDLPTQIKILWHGDFGLNGLFFAVRTDHPGVGSRYITGYPLDTLSETLERVRSADKRIEQTFGR
;
A
#
# COMPACT_ATOMS: atom_id res chain seq x y z
N MET A 1 10.56 -1.24 21.05
CA MET A 1 10.08 0.11 20.67
C MET A 1 8.97 -0.07 19.66
N ARG A 2 7.75 0.40 19.94
CA ARG A 2 6.58 0.20 19.07
C ARG A 2 6.51 1.32 18.05
N PHE A 3 6.52 1.02 16.76
CA PHE A 3 6.32 2.03 15.72
C PHE A 3 4.94 2.69 15.84
N ILE A 4 4.92 4.03 15.83
CA ILE A 4 3.72 4.85 15.79
C ILE A 4 3.80 5.73 14.54
N LYS A 5 2.83 5.61 13.63
CA LYS A 5 2.76 6.44 12.43
C LYS A 5 2.73 7.93 12.82
N THR A 6 3.83 8.63 12.55
CA THR A 6 4.09 9.98 13.05
C THR A 6 4.28 10.95 11.89
N THR A 7 3.49 12.02 11.85
CA THR A 7 3.52 13.03 10.79
C THR A 7 4.18 14.32 11.25
N PRO A 8 4.72 15.15 10.34
CA PRO A 8 5.25 16.47 10.70
C PRO A 8 4.22 17.34 11.47
N ALA A 9 2.94 17.26 11.08
CA ALA A 9 1.87 17.99 11.76
C ALA A 9 1.64 17.53 13.21
N GLN A 10 1.71 16.22 13.48
CA GLN A 10 1.65 15.69 14.84
C GLN A 10 2.86 16.14 15.67
N VAL A 11 4.06 16.10 15.09
CA VAL A 11 5.28 16.55 15.77
C VAL A 11 5.19 18.04 16.14
N GLU A 12 4.70 18.88 15.23
CA GLU A 12 4.48 20.31 15.51
C GLU A 12 3.40 20.53 16.57
N ALA A 13 2.34 19.72 16.59
CA ALA A 13 1.33 19.78 17.65
C ALA A 13 1.93 19.42 19.03
N LEU A 14 2.80 18.40 19.10
CA LEU A 14 3.50 18.03 20.34
C LEU A 14 4.47 19.14 20.81
N LYS A 15 5.24 19.74 19.89
CA LYS A 15 6.11 20.90 20.22
C LYS A 15 5.31 22.09 20.74
N LYS A 16 4.16 22.41 20.12
CA LYS A 16 3.27 23.49 20.55
C LYS A 16 2.73 23.23 21.96
N ARG A 17 2.31 22.00 22.28
CA ARG A 17 1.88 21.61 23.63
C ARG A 17 3.01 21.77 24.65
N ALA A 18 4.23 21.32 24.34
CA ALA A 18 5.37 21.47 25.23
C ALA A 18 5.70 22.96 25.51
N LYS A 19 5.66 23.82 24.48
CA LYS A 19 5.84 25.27 24.64
C LYS A 19 4.74 25.92 25.49
N HIS A 20 3.49 25.47 25.33
CA HIS A 20 2.37 25.99 26.13
C HIS A 20 2.55 25.66 27.62
N ILE A 21 2.93 24.41 27.93
CA ILE A 21 3.23 24.00 29.31
C ILE A 21 4.40 24.81 29.87
N GLN A 22 5.44 25.04 29.07
CA GLN A 22 6.61 25.82 29.49
C GLN A 22 6.25 27.27 29.85
N ARG A 23 5.36 27.91 29.09
CA ARG A 23 4.91 29.28 29.34
C ARG A 23 4.07 29.41 30.61
N ASN A 24 3.29 28.39 30.95
CA ASN A 24 2.34 28.44 32.06
C ASN A 24 2.88 27.86 33.37
N GLY A 25 3.93 27.03 33.32
CA GLY A 25 4.46 26.32 34.50
C GLY A 25 5.99 26.22 34.57
N GLY A 26 6.72 26.83 33.64
CA GLY A 26 8.19 26.78 33.60
C GLY A 26 8.75 25.38 33.31
N GLY A 27 10.04 25.18 33.59
CA GLY A 27 10.74 23.92 33.41
C GLY A 27 11.60 23.81 32.14
N LYS A 28 12.45 22.79 32.10
CA LYS A 28 13.33 22.52 30.96
C LYS A 28 12.52 21.99 29.79
N HIS A 29 12.70 22.60 28.61
CA HIS A 29 11.96 22.26 27.41
C HIS A 29 12.10 20.77 27.02
N ALA A 30 13.30 20.21 27.17
CA ALA A 30 13.57 18.80 26.87
C ALA A 30 12.73 17.81 27.70
N ASP A 31 12.57 18.10 29.00
CA ASP A 31 11.76 17.26 29.90
C ASP A 31 10.27 17.35 29.56
N LEU A 32 9.82 18.54 29.15
CA LEU A 32 8.45 18.77 28.69
C LEU A 32 8.15 18.04 27.38
N LEU A 33 9.11 17.99 26.44
CA LEU A 33 8.99 17.21 25.22
C LEU A 33 8.84 15.71 25.51
N ASN A 34 9.65 15.17 26.43
CA ASN A 34 9.52 13.78 26.88
C ASN A 34 8.16 13.50 27.54
N ARG A 35 7.68 14.41 28.39
CA ARG A 35 6.37 14.30 29.04
C ARG A 35 5.22 14.28 28.04
N VAL A 36 5.26 15.19 27.06
CA VAL A 36 4.24 15.27 26.01
C VAL A 36 4.29 14.06 25.09
N ALA A 37 5.48 13.56 24.75
CA ALA A 37 5.65 12.32 23.98
C ALA A 37 5.01 11.12 24.70
N ARG A 38 5.28 10.93 25.99
CA ARG A 38 4.66 9.87 26.80
C ARG A 38 3.15 9.95 26.87
N SER A 39 2.61 11.16 27.02
CA SER A 39 1.15 11.37 26.99
C SER A 39 0.49 11.01 25.66
N ALA A 40 1.27 10.96 24.57
CA ALA A 40 0.82 10.59 23.23
C ALA A 40 1.16 9.13 22.87
N GLY A 41 1.63 8.33 23.82
CA GLY A 41 1.93 6.90 23.63
C GLY A 41 3.36 6.57 23.22
N TYR A 42 4.27 7.55 23.14
CA TYR A 42 5.69 7.33 22.82
C TYR A 42 6.54 7.19 24.09
N ASP A 43 7.57 6.36 24.06
CA ASP A 43 8.51 6.20 25.19
C ASP A 43 9.23 7.51 25.62
N HIS A 44 9.70 8.32 24.67
CA HIS A 44 10.38 9.62 24.87
C HIS A 44 10.43 10.44 23.58
N TRP A 45 10.91 11.69 23.63
CA TRP A 45 10.97 12.58 22.46
C TRP A 45 11.79 11.99 21.30
N HIS A 46 12.91 11.32 21.61
CA HIS A 46 13.70 10.67 20.57
C HIS A 46 12.92 9.56 19.82
N HIS A 47 11.95 8.87 20.45
CA HIS A 47 11.10 7.89 19.78
C HIS A 47 10.16 8.57 18.78
N VAL A 48 9.66 9.77 19.08
CA VAL A 48 8.89 10.60 18.14
C VAL A 48 9.73 10.93 16.90
N CYS A 49 10.99 11.31 17.08
CA CYS A 49 11.90 11.61 15.97
C CYS A 49 12.21 10.37 15.13
N LEU A 50 12.43 9.21 15.76
CA LEU A 50 12.66 7.94 15.06
C LEU A 50 11.42 7.55 14.25
N CYS A 51 10.23 7.60 14.84
CA CYS A 51 8.99 7.29 14.13
C CYS A 51 8.68 8.28 12.99
N LEU A 52 9.02 9.57 13.15
CA LEU A 52 8.92 10.55 12.07
C LEU A 52 9.87 10.20 10.93
N ALA A 53 11.15 9.96 11.24
CA ALA A 53 12.17 9.64 10.24
C ALA A 53 11.81 8.38 9.46
N GLU A 54 11.32 7.35 10.15
CA GLU A 54 10.84 6.12 9.52
C GLU A 54 9.59 6.40 8.65
N THR A 55 8.64 7.21 9.12
CA THR A 55 7.49 7.64 8.31
C THR A 55 7.90 8.42 7.06
N GLU A 56 8.93 9.28 7.15
CA GLU A 56 9.46 10.05 6.03
C GLU A 56 10.29 9.20 5.06
N GLN A 57 11.02 8.20 5.55
CA GLN A 57 11.70 7.21 4.72
C GLN A 57 10.70 6.39 3.89
N ILE A 58 9.64 5.88 4.53
CA ILE A 58 8.53 5.19 3.85
C ILE A 58 7.91 6.08 2.76
N LYS A 59 7.82 7.40 2.99
CA LYS A 59 7.30 8.35 1.99
C LYS A 59 8.29 8.57 0.83
N GLY A 60 9.58 8.69 1.12
CA GLY A 60 10.63 8.89 0.12
C GLY A 60 10.92 7.66 -0.75
N SER A 61 10.51 6.48 -0.28
CA SER A 61 10.76 5.20 -0.93
C SER A 61 9.53 4.65 -1.70
N ARG A 62 8.43 5.40 -1.75
CA ARG A 62 7.20 4.99 -2.45
C ARG A 62 7.41 4.86 -3.95
N GLN A 63 7.48 3.62 -4.43
CA GLN A 63 7.67 3.31 -5.86
C GLN A 63 6.38 2.92 -6.59
N LEU A 64 5.20 2.98 -5.94
CA LEU A 64 3.97 2.45 -6.56
C LEU A 64 3.64 3.13 -7.90
N LEU A 65 3.64 4.46 -7.99
CA LEU A 65 3.28 5.15 -9.23
C LEU A 65 4.26 4.83 -10.38
N PRO A 66 5.60 4.87 -10.18
CA PRO A 66 6.55 4.37 -11.16
C PRO A 66 6.34 2.89 -11.55
N GLU A 67 6.05 2.01 -10.59
CA GLU A 67 5.79 0.59 -10.86
C GLU A 67 4.50 0.38 -11.67
N VAL A 68 3.43 1.11 -11.35
CA VAL A 68 2.18 1.12 -12.11
C VAL A 68 2.44 1.53 -13.55
N GLU A 69 3.18 2.63 -13.75
CA GLU A 69 3.51 3.07 -15.10
C GLU A 69 4.36 2.04 -15.84
N ALA A 70 5.37 1.47 -15.19
CA ALA A 70 6.22 0.44 -15.79
C ALA A 70 5.45 -0.82 -16.19
N ILE A 71 4.42 -1.21 -15.43
CA ILE A 71 3.55 -2.34 -15.76
C ILE A 71 2.59 -2.01 -16.90
N ILE A 72 2.01 -0.81 -16.93
CA ILE A 72 1.21 -0.35 -18.07
C ILE A 72 2.03 -0.42 -19.36
N GLN A 73 3.25 0.11 -19.34
CA GLN A 73 4.14 0.06 -20.51
C GLN A 73 4.52 -1.38 -20.90
N SER A 74 4.63 -2.30 -19.94
CA SER A 74 4.87 -3.72 -20.22
C SER A 74 3.71 -4.36 -20.98
N ALA A 75 2.47 -4.14 -20.53
CA ALA A 75 1.28 -4.67 -21.18
C ALA A 75 1.08 -4.08 -22.58
N LEU A 76 1.23 -2.76 -22.74
CA LEU A 76 1.14 -2.10 -24.04
C LEU A 76 2.22 -2.58 -25.04
N ALA A 77 3.34 -3.07 -24.53
CA ALA A 77 4.40 -3.67 -25.34
C ALA A 77 4.23 -5.18 -25.58
N GLY A 78 3.13 -5.80 -25.12
CA GLY A 78 2.89 -7.24 -25.20
C GLY A 78 3.88 -8.07 -24.39
N LYS A 79 4.42 -7.52 -23.29
CA LYS A 79 5.41 -8.19 -22.44
C LYS A 79 4.79 -8.58 -21.12
N GLY A 80 4.65 -9.89 -20.92
CA GLY A 80 4.24 -10.47 -19.65
C GLY A 80 5.23 -10.13 -18.53
N LYS A 81 4.71 -9.70 -17.38
CA LYS A 81 5.53 -9.33 -16.22
C LYS A 81 4.70 -9.40 -14.95
N ILE A 82 5.28 -9.90 -13.85
CA ILE A 82 4.69 -9.84 -12.51
C ILE A 82 5.69 -9.18 -11.57
N VAL A 83 5.24 -8.22 -10.77
CA VAL A 83 6.03 -7.49 -9.77
C VAL A 83 5.23 -7.43 -8.47
N ALA A 84 5.91 -7.68 -7.36
CA ALA A 84 5.41 -7.32 -6.04
C ALA A 84 6.10 -6.04 -5.60
N THR A 85 5.34 -5.03 -5.18
CA THR A 85 5.92 -3.80 -4.63
C THR A 85 6.72 -4.14 -3.38
N GLY A 86 7.89 -3.54 -3.18
CA GLY A 86 8.66 -3.74 -1.96
C GLY A 86 7.99 -3.13 -0.71
N PRO A 87 8.46 -3.47 0.51
CA PRO A 87 7.99 -2.88 1.77
C PRO A 87 8.14 -1.35 1.81
N GLU A 88 9.00 -0.80 0.95
CA GLU A 88 9.18 0.62 0.69
C GLU A 88 7.96 1.32 0.05
N ALA A 89 7.07 0.59 -0.63
CA ALA A 89 5.89 1.17 -1.27
C ALA A 89 4.82 1.52 -0.23
N LEU A 90 4.57 0.64 0.74
CA LEU A 90 3.81 0.95 1.95
C LEU A 90 4.37 0.07 3.06
N ALA A 91 4.72 0.69 4.19
CA ALA A 91 5.42 0.06 5.32
C ALA A 91 4.87 -1.29 5.82
N PHE A 92 3.61 -1.62 5.52
CA PHE A 92 2.95 -2.85 5.95
C PHE A 92 2.05 -3.45 4.87
N ARG A 93 2.13 -2.99 3.61
CA ARG A 93 1.22 -3.44 2.56
C ARG A 93 1.93 -3.54 1.23
N GLN A 94 1.95 -4.74 0.65
CA GLN A 94 2.51 -4.96 -0.67
C GLN A 94 1.36 -5.15 -1.66
N PHE A 95 1.51 -4.56 -2.83
CA PHE A 95 0.64 -4.80 -3.96
C PHE A 95 1.32 -5.72 -4.96
N VAL A 96 0.51 -6.42 -5.75
CA VAL A 96 1.00 -7.18 -6.90
C VAL A 96 0.54 -6.48 -8.16
N LEU A 97 1.47 -6.16 -9.03
CA LEU A 97 1.18 -5.66 -10.36
C LEU A 97 1.56 -6.74 -11.36
N PHE A 98 0.72 -6.94 -12.36
CA PHE A 98 1.08 -7.80 -13.47
C PHE A 98 0.58 -7.28 -14.80
N ALA A 99 1.33 -7.60 -15.84
CA ALA A 99 1.01 -7.42 -17.24
C ALA A 99 1.02 -8.80 -17.92
N THR A 100 0.20 -8.95 -18.95
CA THR A 100 0.11 -10.16 -19.75
C THR A 100 0.54 -9.88 -21.19
N GLU A 101 0.88 -10.93 -21.93
CA GLU A 101 1.34 -10.80 -23.32
C GLU A 101 0.21 -10.40 -24.27
N ASP A 102 -1.04 -10.70 -23.92
CA ASP A 102 -2.26 -10.31 -24.63
C ASP A 102 -2.73 -8.87 -24.34
N GLY A 103 -1.94 -8.11 -23.56
CA GLY A 103 -2.11 -6.67 -23.40
C GLY A 103 -3.01 -6.24 -22.25
N ASP A 104 -3.19 -7.08 -21.24
CA ASP A 104 -3.89 -6.71 -20.01
C ASP A 104 -2.90 -6.35 -18.90
N ALA A 105 -3.29 -5.45 -18.00
CA ALA A 105 -2.54 -5.15 -16.80
C ALA A 105 -3.45 -4.86 -15.61
N TRP A 106 -2.97 -5.28 -14.44
CA TRP A 106 -3.71 -5.20 -13.19
C TRP A 106 -2.81 -4.77 -12.05
N LEU A 107 -3.40 -4.03 -11.12
CA LEU A 107 -2.88 -3.80 -9.78
C LEU A 107 -3.81 -4.52 -8.80
N LEU A 108 -3.22 -5.33 -7.92
CA LEU A 108 -3.93 -6.17 -6.96
C LEU A 108 -3.55 -5.84 -5.53
N ASP A 109 -4.54 -5.93 -4.65
CA ASP A 109 -4.40 -5.93 -3.21
C ASP A 109 -4.55 -7.35 -2.65
N PRO A 110 -3.46 -8.02 -2.27
CA PRO A 110 -3.51 -9.41 -1.82
C PRO A 110 -4.20 -9.61 -0.46
N GLU A 111 -4.33 -8.54 0.35
CA GLU A 111 -4.92 -8.60 1.69
C GLU A 111 -6.45 -8.41 1.63
N GLU A 112 -6.92 -7.47 0.81
CA GLU A 112 -8.36 -7.17 0.66
C GLU A 112 -8.98 -7.81 -0.59
N ASP A 113 -8.21 -8.61 -1.33
CA ASP A 113 -8.60 -9.23 -2.60
C ASP A 113 -9.16 -8.21 -3.61
N LYS A 114 -8.59 -7.00 -3.63
CA LYS A 114 -9.03 -5.90 -4.51
C LYS A 114 -8.26 -5.87 -5.82
N ALA A 115 -8.94 -5.45 -6.88
CA ALA A 115 -8.38 -5.32 -8.21
C ALA A 115 -8.66 -3.96 -8.82
N LEU A 116 -7.65 -3.45 -9.50
CA LEU A 116 -7.70 -2.28 -10.35
C LEU A 116 -7.19 -2.68 -11.74
N CYS A 117 -8.05 -2.53 -12.74
CA CYS A 117 -7.66 -2.73 -14.13
C CYS A 117 -6.87 -1.51 -14.61
N LEU A 118 -5.64 -1.73 -15.06
CA LEU A 118 -4.73 -0.68 -15.55
C LEU A 118 -4.73 -0.62 -17.08
N VAL A 119 -4.76 -1.79 -17.72
CA VAL A 119 -4.87 -1.95 -19.17
C VAL A 119 -5.84 -3.10 -19.45
N TRP A 120 -6.72 -2.91 -20.42
CA TRP A 120 -7.70 -3.90 -20.85
C TRP A 120 -7.65 -4.01 -22.38
N HIS A 121 -7.32 -5.19 -22.89
CA HIS A 121 -7.14 -5.50 -24.30
C HIS A 121 -6.27 -4.47 -25.04
N GLY A 122 -5.14 -4.08 -24.44
CA GLY A 122 -4.22 -3.10 -25.00
C GLY A 122 -4.67 -1.63 -24.85
N GLU A 123 -5.82 -1.37 -24.24
CA GLU A 123 -6.29 -0.02 -23.95
C GLU A 123 -5.97 0.38 -22.51
N ARG A 124 -5.26 1.49 -22.34
CA ARG A 124 -4.98 2.04 -21.00
C ARG A 124 -6.27 2.56 -20.37
N GLN A 125 -6.51 2.17 -19.12
CA GLN A 125 -7.68 2.59 -18.37
C GLN A 125 -7.40 3.87 -17.56
N GLU A 126 -8.42 4.71 -17.40
CA GLU A 126 -8.36 5.85 -16.49
C GLU A 126 -8.47 5.35 -15.05
N VAL A 127 -7.45 5.62 -14.23
CA VAL A 127 -7.38 5.15 -12.84
C VAL A 127 -7.06 6.28 -11.87
N VAL A 128 -7.56 6.17 -10.65
CA VAL A 128 -7.34 7.17 -9.59
C VAL A 128 -6.46 6.59 -8.49
N ILE A 129 -5.17 6.92 -8.53
CA ILE A 129 -4.18 6.59 -7.51
C ILE A 129 -3.63 7.90 -6.94
N GLN A 130 -3.92 8.17 -5.67
CA GLN A 130 -3.44 9.36 -4.96
C GLN A 130 -2.36 8.97 -3.98
N ASP A 131 -1.11 9.35 -4.28
CA ASP A 131 -0.02 9.25 -3.32
C ASP A 131 -0.02 10.47 -2.39
N LEU A 132 -0.72 10.33 -1.26
CA LEU A 132 -0.76 11.36 -0.22
C LEU A 132 0.43 11.19 0.71
N PRO A 133 0.91 12.26 1.38
CA PRO A 133 2.11 12.20 2.22
C PRO A 133 2.17 11.09 3.27
N THR A 134 1.01 10.57 3.69
CA THR A 134 0.91 9.57 4.76
C THR A 134 0.21 8.29 4.32
N GLN A 135 -0.37 8.24 3.13
CA GLN A 135 -1.10 7.07 2.64
C GLN A 135 -1.22 7.11 1.12
N ILE A 136 -1.28 5.95 0.49
CA ILE A 136 -1.74 5.86 -0.89
C ILE A 136 -3.24 5.56 -0.84
N LYS A 137 -4.04 6.33 -1.58
CA LYS A 137 -5.45 6.01 -1.83
C LYS A 137 -5.60 5.48 -3.23
N ILE A 138 -6.25 4.34 -3.35
CA ILE A 138 -6.51 3.66 -4.60
C ILE A 138 -8.00 3.49 -4.71
N LEU A 139 -8.61 4.00 -5.77
CA LEU A 139 -10.00 3.74 -6.07
C LEU A 139 -10.09 2.40 -6.80
N TRP A 140 -10.31 1.33 -6.05
CA TRP A 140 -10.43 -0.02 -6.61
C TRP A 140 -11.68 -0.16 -7.48
N HIS A 141 -11.55 -0.87 -8.61
CA HIS A 141 -12.70 -1.19 -9.47
C HIS A 141 -13.50 -2.39 -8.92
N GLY A 142 -12.91 -3.23 -8.09
CA GLY A 142 -13.63 -4.37 -7.53
C GLY A 142 -12.76 -5.40 -6.85
N ASP A 143 -13.21 -6.64 -6.89
CA ASP A 143 -12.57 -7.78 -6.24
C ASP A 143 -11.97 -8.74 -7.29
N PHE A 144 -10.92 -9.47 -6.92
CA PHE A 144 -10.41 -10.61 -7.68
C PHE A 144 -10.41 -11.91 -6.87
N GLY A 145 -10.24 -13.02 -7.57
CA GLY A 145 -9.93 -14.31 -6.99
C GLY A 145 -9.23 -15.20 -8.01
N LEU A 146 -8.55 -16.23 -7.52
CA LEU A 146 -8.01 -17.30 -8.35
C LEU A 146 -8.93 -18.51 -8.21
N ASN A 147 -9.51 -18.97 -9.33
CA ASN A 147 -10.40 -20.13 -9.35
C ASN A 147 -9.88 -21.16 -10.38
N GLY A 148 -9.02 -22.07 -9.92
CA GLY A 148 -8.35 -23.03 -10.80
C GLY A 148 -7.53 -22.29 -11.86
N LEU A 149 -7.87 -22.50 -13.13
CA LEU A 149 -7.21 -21.87 -14.28
C LEU A 149 -7.77 -20.49 -14.65
N PHE A 150 -8.62 -19.91 -13.79
CA PHE A 150 -9.28 -18.64 -14.08
C PHE A 150 -8.89 -17.53 -13.11
N PHE A 151 -8.54 -16.38 -13.68
CA PHE A 151 -8.56 -15.11 -12.96
C PHE A 151 -9.99 -14.61 -12.89
N ALA A 152 -10.62 -14.70 -11.73
CA ALA A 152 -11.98 -14.25 -11.51
C ALA A 152 -11.97 -12.77 -11.08
N VAL A 153 -12.80 -11.95 -11.70
CA VAL A 153 -12.98 -10.55 -11.32
C VAL A 153 -14.46 -10.20 -11.17
N ARG A 154 -14.76 -9.34 -10.19
CA ARG A 154 -16.06 -8.69 -10.03
C ARG A 154 -15.81 -7.20 -9.89
N THR A 155 -15.89 -6.49 -11.01
CA THR A 155 -15.58 -5.06 -11.09
C THR A 155 -16.78 -4.22 -11.52
N ASP A 156 -16.78 -2.95 -11.14
CA ASP A 156 -17.68 -1.90 -11.64
C ASP A 156 -17.22 -1.31 -12.99
N HIS A 157 -16.01 -1.70 -13.45
CA HIS A 157 -15.43 -1.22 -14.69
C HIS A 157 -16.30 -1.62 -15.90
N PRO A 158 -16.75 -0.67 -16.74
CA PRO A 158 -17.76 -0.94 -17.78
C PRO A 158 -17.29 -1.94 -18.86
N GLY A 159 -15.99 -1.97 -19.17
CA GLY A 159 -15.42 -2.90 -20.15
C GLY A 159 -15.14 -4.31 -19.60
N VAL A 160 -14.95 -4.44 -18.29
CA VAL A 160 -14.58 -5.71 -17.64
C VAL A 160 -15.79 -6.33 -16.94
N GLY A 161 -16.45 -5.60 -16.03
CA GLY A 161 -17.56 -6.14 -15.26
C GLY A 161 -17.16 -7.35 -14.43
N SER A 162 -18.03 -8.36 -14.40
CA SER A 162 -17.79 -9.63 -13.71
C SER A 162 -17.51 -10.76 -14.70
N ARG A 163 -16.35 -11.42 -14.61
CA ARG A 163 -15.97 -12.50 -15.52
C ARG A 163 -14.85 -13.41 -14.98
N TYR A 164 -14.67 -14.53 -15.66
CA TYR A 164 -13.53 -15.44 -15.52
C TYR A 164 -12.63 -15.28 -16.73
N ILE A 165 -11.34 -14.99 -16.51
CA ILE A 165 -10.35 -14.75 -17.55
C ILE A 165 -9.35 -15.92 -17.54
N THR A 166 -9.04 -16.44 -18.73
CA THR A 166 -8.11 -17.55 -18.93
C THR A 166 -6.88 -17.07 -19.70
N GLY A 167 -5.77 -17.81 -19.63
CA GLY A 167 -4.53 -17.50 -20.35
C GLY A 167 -3.55 -16.60 -19.59
N TYR A 168 -3.96 -16.10 -18.42
CA TYR A 168 -3.08 -15.35 -17.52
C TYR A 168 -2.06 -16.29 -16.84
N PRO A 169 -0.88 -15.77 -16.45
CA PRO A 169 0.18 -16.54 -15.78
C PRO A 169 -0.16 -16.85 -14.31
N LEU A 170 -1.20 -17.66 -14.09
CA LEU A 170 -1.81 -17.86 -12.77
C LEU A 170 -0.92 -18.59 -11.77
N ASP A 171 -0.08 -19.52 -12.21
CA ASP A 171 0.85 -20.23 -11.32
C ASP A 171 1.82 -19.24 -10.66
N THR A 172 2.54 -18.46 -11.47
CA THR A 172 3.47 -17.42 -11.00
C THR A 172 2.75 -16.31 -10.22
N LEU A 173 1.52 -15.96 -10.62
CA LEU A 173 0.70 -14.99 -9.90
C LEU A 173 0.31 -15.50 -8.51
N SER A 174 -0.10 -16.77 -8.40
CA SER A 174 -0.47 -17.39 -7.13
C SER A 174 0.72 -17.45 -6.18
N GLU A 175 1.88 -17.92 -6.65
CA GLU A 175 3.12 -17.94 -5.85
C GLU A 175 3.50 -16.54 -5.35
N THR A 176 3.35 -15.53 -6.21
CA THR A 176 3.64 -14.14 -5.85
C THR A 176 2.67 -13.63 -4.79
N LEU A 177 1.36 -13.89 -4.95
CA LEU A 177 0.32 -13.51 -3.99
C LEU A 177 0.54 -14.19 -2.64
N GLU A 178 0.84 -15.48 -2.62
CA GLU A 178 1.15 -16.22 -1.40
C GLU A 178 2.35 -15.63 -0.68
N ARG A 179 3.43 -15.31 -1.40
CA ARG A 179 4.64 -14.74 -0.81
C ARG A 179 4.40 -13.42 -0.09
N VAL A 180 3.56 -12.55 -0.65
CA VAL A 180 3.33 -11.19 -0.12
C VAL A 180 2.17 -11.11 0.88
N ARG A 181 1.25 -12.07 0.85
CA ARG A 181 0.13 -12.14 1.81
C ARG A 181 0.65 -12.31 3.23
N SER A 182 -0.04 -11.68 4.18
CA SER A 182 0.16 -11.87 5.61
C SER A 182 -0.14 -13.33 6.03
N ALA A 183 0.47 -13.78 7.12
CA ALA A 183 0.22 -15.11 7.66
C ALA A 183 -1.28 -15.31 8.00
N ASP A 184 -1.92 -14.27 8.55
CA ASP A 184 -3.34 -14.28 8.88
C ASP A 184 -4.22 -14.49 7.63
N LYS A 185 -3.91 -13.77 6.53
CA LYS A 185 -4.64 -13.91 5.26
C LYS A 185 -4.48 -15.31 4.64
N ARG A 186 -3.30 -15.92 4.75
CA ARG A 186 -3.06 -17.29 4.27
C ARG A 186 -3.88 -18.31 5.06
N ILE A 187 -3.99 -18.13 6.38
CA ILE A 187 -4.82 -18.98 7.25
C ILE A 187 -6.30 -18.84 6.87
N GLU A 188 -6.80 -17.61 6.68
CA GLU A 188 -8.18 -17.37 6.24
C GLU A 188 -8.49 -18.10 4.91
N GLN A 189 -7.59 -18.02 3.93
CA GLN A 189 -7.77 -18.68 2.63
C GLN A 189 -7.70 -20.22 2.71
N THR A 190 -6.95 -20.76 3.67
CA THR A 190 -6.79 -22.22 3.84
C THR A 190 -7.96 -22.83 4.62
N PHE A 191 -8.47 -22.13 5.63
CA PHE A 191 -9.46 -22.65 6.59
C PHE A 191 -10.86 -22.03 6.46
N GLY A 192 -11.02 -20.99 5.65
CA GLY A 192 -12.29 -20.27 5.43
C GLY A 192 -13.25 -20.95 4.45
N ARG A 193 -13.42 -22.26 4.55
CA ARG A 193 -14.45 -23.03 3.83
C ARG A 193 -15.52 -23.55 4.78
#